data_AF-A0AAW3K0D7-F1
#
_entry.id   AF-A0AAW3K0D7-F1
#
_cell.length_a   1.000
_cell.length_b   1.000
_cell.length_c   1.000
_cell.angle_alpha   90.00
_cell.angle_beta   90.00
_cell.angle_gamma   90.00
#
_symmetry.space_group_name_H-M   'P 1'
#
loop_
_entity.id
_entity.type
_entity.pdbx_description
1 polymer ?
#
loop_
_entity_poly.entity_id
_entity_poly.type
_entity_poly.pdbx_seq_one_letter_code
_entity_poly.pdbx_strand_id
1 'polypeptide(L)'
;MPPDYVEPLTAVYSCMQGTNQKQPRCVALKGEIGQQVSCSMYEQRSSSCKQVHAGDSQCAKARQGYGLIPLIEIEVATPSNDEDFDQVC
;
A
#
# COMPACT_ATOMS: atom_id res chain seq x y z
N MET A 1 7.38 -1.87 -16.79
CA MET A 1 6.19 -2.68 -16.45
C MET A 1 6.09 -3.80 -17.47
N PRO A 2 6.08 -5.08 -17.06
CA PRO A 2 5.99 -6.20 -18.00
C PRO A 2 4.62 -6.28 -18.69
N PRO A 3 4.57 -6.72 -19.95
CA PRO A 3 3.32 -6.80 -20.72
C PRO A 3 2.34 -7.84 -20.17
N ASP A 4 2.85 -8.93 -19.57
CA ASP A 4 2.02 -10.05 -19.08
C ASP A 4 1.15 -9.71 -17.86
N TYR A 5 1.29 -8.50 -17.30
CA TYR A 5 0.51 -8.02 -16.15
C TYR A 5 -0.53 -6.96 -16.53
N VAL A 6 -0.71 -6.72 -17.83
CA VAL A 6 -1.54 -5.63 -18.38
C VAL A 6 -2.56 -6.21 -19.33
N GLU A 7 -3.79 -5.70 -19.26
CA GLU A 7 -4.87 -6.05 -20.19
C GLU A 7 -5.38 -4.79 -20.93
N PRO A 8 -5.69 -4.89 -22.23
CA PRO A 8 -6.27 -3.77 -22.98
C PRO A 8 -7.68 -3.48 -22.49
N LEU A 9 -7.97 -2.21 -22.19
CA LEU A 9 -9.30 -1.75 -21.80
C LEU A 9 -10.04 -1.14 -22.99
N THR A 10 -9.34 -0.37 -23.81
CA THR A 10 -9.83 0.21 -25.08
C THR A 10 -8.72 0.14 -26.13
N ALA A 11 -8.94 0.72 -27.32
CA ALA A 11 -7.92 0.83 -28.35
C ALA A 11 -6.67 1.63 -27.95
N VAL A 12 -6.77 2.50 -26.92
CA VAL A 12 -5.69 3.41 -26.50
C VAL A 12 -5.37 3.34 -25.01
N TYR A 13 -6.20 2.65 -24.22
CA TYR A 13 -6.02 2.52 -22.77
C TYR A 13 -5.86 1.06 -22.38
N SER A 14 -5.00 0.84 -21.39
CA SER A 14 -4.79 -0.46 -20.75
C SER A 14 -4.82 -0.32 -19.23
N CYS A 15 -5.11 -1.41 -18.55
CA CYS A 15 -5.13 -1.46 -17.09
C CYS A 15 -4.36 -2.68 -16.57
N MET A 16 -4.07 -2.72 -15.28
CA MET A 16 -3.43 -3.89 -14.67
C MET A 16 -4.40 -5.06 -14.67
N GLN A 17 -3.96 -6.22 -15.10
CA GLN A 17 -4.80 -7.41 -15.17
C GLN A 17 -5.40 -7.74 -13.80
N GLY A 18 -6.71 -8.01 -13.78
CA GLY A 18 -7.47 -8.32 -12.56
C GLY A 18 -8.00 -7.10 -11.81
N THR A 19 -7.72 -5.89 -12.30
CA THR A 19 -8.28 -4.65 -11.74
C THR A 19 -9.56 -4.20 -12.42
N ASN A 20 -9.85 -4.69 -13.64
CA ASN A 20 -11.06 -4.36 -14.40
C ASN A 20 -12.28 -5.22 -13.99
N GLN A 21 -12.61 -5.25 -12.71
CA GLN A 21 -13.71 -6.04 -12.17
C GLN A 21 -14.30 -5.42 -10.90
N LYS A 22 -15.48 -5.87 -10.48
CA LYS A 22 -16.20 -5.32 -9.32
C LYS A 22 -15.38 -5.35 -8.02
N GLN A 23 -14.55 -6.38 -7.84
CA GLN A 23 -13.62 -6.50 -6.71
C GLN A 23 -12.18 -6.49 -7.26
N PRO A 24 -11.56 -5.31 -7.43
CA PRO A 24 -10.28 -5.19 -8.11
C PRO A 24 -9.16 -5.87 -7.30
N ARG A 25 -8.47 -6.83 -7.92
CA ARG A 25 -7.32 -7.52 -7.36
C ARG A 25 -6.29 -7.80 -8.44
N CYS A 26 -5.21 -7.00 -8.46
CA CYS A 26 -4.11 -7.16 -9.40
C CYS A 26 -3.49 -8.56 -9.28
N VAL A 27 -3.22 -9.21 -10.42
CA VAL A 27 -2.62 -10.56 -10.46
C VAL A 27 -1.19 -10.62 -9.87
N ALA A 28 -0.50 -9.46 -9.81
CA ALA A 28 0.80 -9.32 -9.15
C ALA A 28 0.74 -9.23 -7.62
N LEU A 29 -0.46 -9.01 -7.04
CA LEU A 29 -0.61 -8.92 -5.60
C LEU A 29 -0.64 -10.33 -4.99
N LYS A 30 0.43 -10.70 -4.31
CA LYS A 30 0.58 -11.98 -3.61
C LYS A 30 0.21 -11.85 -2.14
N GLY A 31 -0.21 -12.96 -1.55
CA GLY A 31 -0.62 -13.05 -0.16
C GLY A 31 -2.11 -12.74 0.08
N GLU A 32 -2.45 -12.45 1.32
CA GLU A 32 -3.82 -12.28 1.79
C GLU A 32 -4.03 -10.90 2.44
N ILE A 33 -5.04 -10.18 1.96
CA ILE A 33 -5.36 -8.82 2.41
C ILE A 33 -5.86 -8.90 3.85
N GLY A 34 -5.31 -8.04 4.72
CA GLY A 34 -5.57 -8.06 6.17
C GLY A 34 -4.57 -8.92 6.95
N GLN A 35 -3.74 -9.72 6.27
CA GLN A 35 -2.64 -10.46 6.87
C GLN A 35 -1.30 -9.95 6.33
N GLN A 36 -0.78 -10.57 5.28
CA GLN A 36 0.47 -10.21 4.64
C GLN A 36 0.28 -10.20 3.13
N VAL A 37 0.63 -9.08 2.49
CA VAL A 37 0.61 -8.92 1.04
C VAL A 37 1.91 -8.31 0.52
N SER A 38 2.27 -8.63 -0.71
CA SER A 38 3.37 -8.01 -1.42
C SER A 38 3.13 -8.02 -2.93
N CYS A 39 3.74 -7.09 -3.66
CA CYS A 39 3.72 -7.11 -5.11
C CYS A 39 4.88 -7.98 -5.62
N SER A 40 4.60 -8.98 -6.45
CA SER A 40 5.63 -9.88 -7.01
C SER A 40 6.58 -9.19 -8.01
N MET A 41 6.26 -7.97 -8.45
CA MET A 41 7.03 -7.18 -9.42
C MET A 41 7.29 -5.76 -8.90
N TYR A 42 7.55 -5.62 -7.59
CA TYR A 42 7.59 -4.34 -6.87
C TYR A 42 8.49 -3.26 -7.52
N GLU A 43 9.66 -3.65 -8.02
CA GLU A 43 10.61 -2.73 -8.67
C GLU A 43 10.10 -2.23 -10.04
N GLN A 44 9.34 -3.07 -10.74
CA GLN A 44 8.89 -2.86 -12.11
C GLN A 44 7.47 -2.28 -12.21
N ARG A 45 6.89 -1.88 -11.07
CA ARG A 45 5.57 -1.24 -10.98
C ARG A 45 5.43 -0.05 -11.92
N SER A 46 4.22 0.16 -12.44
CA SER A 46 3.85 1.35 -13.20
C SER A 46 4.05 2.62 -12.37
N SER A 47 4.10 3.77 -13.04
CA SER A 47 4.10 5.07 -12.37
C SER A 47 2.88 5.24 -11.46
N SER A 48 1.69 4.82 -11.91
CA SER A 48 0.46 4.88 -11.11
C SER A 48 0.56 4.07 -9.81
N CYS A 49 1.10 2.85 -9.85
CA CYS A 49 1.30 2.04 -8.64
C CYS A 49 2.38 2.61 -7.71
N LYS A 50 3.38 3.33 -8.25
CA LYS A 50 4.44 3.97 -7.45
C LYS A 50 3.97 5.21 -6.69
N GLN A 51 2.90 5.85 -7.16
CA GLN A 51 2.31 7.04 -6.52
C GLN A 51 1.48 6.72 -5.27
N VAL A 52 1.16 5.44 -5.04
CA VAL A 52 0.38 5.01 -3.87
C VAL A 52 1.31 4.71 -2.71
N HIS A 53 1.11 5.41 -1.60
CA HIS A 53 1.89 5.29 -0.38
C HIS A 53 1.04 4.76 0.78
N ALA A 54 1.70 4.12 1.75
CA ALA A 54 1.00 3.68 2.97
C ALA A 54 0.45 4.91 3.71
N GLY A 55 -0.84 4.85 4.09
CA GLY A 55 -1.51 5.95 4.79
C GLY A 55 -2.11 7.04 3.89
N ASP A 56 -1.86 7.03 2.58
CA ASP A 56 -2.48 8.00 1.68
C ASP A 56 -4.00 7.77 1.49
N SER A 57 -4.65 8.67 0.75
CA SER A 57 -6.09 8.59 0.50
C SER A 57 -6.50 7.34 -0.29
N GLN A 58 -5.64 6.81 -1.18
CA GLN A 58 -5.92 5.59 -1.94
C GLN A 58 -5.79 4.34 -1.07
N CYS A 59 -4.80 4.31 -0.18
CA CYS A 59 -4.61 3.31 0.85
C CYS A 59 -5.82 3.29 1.80
N ALA A 60 -6.25 4.45 2.30
CA ALA A 60 -7.41 4.56 3.18
C ALA A 60 -8.69 4.04 2.48
N LYS A 61 -8.92 4.43 1.23
CA LYS A 61 -10.04 3.93 0.41
C LYS A 61 -9.99 2.41 0.25
N ALA A 62 -8.83 1.85 -0.06
CA ALA A 62 -8.66 0.40 -0.20
C ALA A 62 -8.93 -0.31 1.13
N ARG A 63 -8.36 0.17 2.24
CA ARG A 63 -8.59 -0.37 3.59
C ARG A 63 -10.07 -0.40 3.94
N GLN A 64 -10.79 0.70 3.70
CA GLN A 64 -12.23 0.78 3.91
C GLN A 64 -12.99 -0.25 3.05
N GLY A 65 -12.63 -0.39 1.78
CA GLY A 65 -13.25 -1.37 0.87
C GLY A 65 -13.07 -2.83 1.32
N TYR A 66 -11.99 -3.12 2.04
CA TYR A 66 -11.70 -4.44 2.62
C TYR A 66 -12.09 -4.57 4.10
N GLY A 67 -12.73 -3.56 4.70
CA GLY A 67 -13.14 -3.59 6.11
C GLY A 67 -11.97 -3.56 7.12
N LEU A 68 -10.80 -3.06 6.71
CA LEU A 68 -9.62 -2.95 7.57
C LEU A 68 -9.70 -1.71 8.45
N ILE A 69 -9.15 -1.82 9.67
CA ILE A 69 -9.07 -0.71 10.64
C ILE A 69 -8.36 0.49 9.98
N PRO A 70 -8.87 1.74 10.10
CA PRO A 70 -8.20 2.90 9.54
C PRO A 70 -6.82 3.11 10.16
N LEU A 71 -5.88 3.63 9.38
CA LEU A 71 -4.60 4.08 9.93
C LEU A 71 -4.83 5.45 10.57
N ILE A 72 -4.34 5.61 11.79
CA ILE A 72 -4.31 6.90 12.48
C ILE A 72 -2.85 7.32 12.64
N GLU A 73 -2.57 8.60 12.46
CA GLU A 73 -1.28 9.15 12.82
C GLU A 73 -1.22 9.28 14.34
N ILE A 74 -0.16 8.72 14.93
CA ILE A 74 0.09 8.83 16.37
C ILE A 74 1.24 9.81 16.53
N GLU A 75 1.02 10.86 17.32
CA GLU A 75 2.11 11.74 17.73
C GLU A 75 3.10 10.94 18.58
N VAL A 76 4.30 10.74 18.05
CA VAL A 76 5.38 10.09 18.80
C VAL A 76 5.83 11.10 19.85
N ALA A 77 5.45 10.87 21.11
CA ALA A 77 5.89 11.69 22.22
C ALA A 77 7.43 11.70 22.23
N THR A 78 8.02 12.89 22.25
CA THR A 78 9.45 13.05 22.49
C THR A 78 9.77 12.37 23.81
N PRO A 79 10.68 11.39 23.87
CA PRO A 79 11.05 10.78 25.13
C PRO A 79 11.70 11.85 26.01
N SER A 80 10.98 12.30 27.05
CA SER A 80 11.53 13.09 28.14
C SER A 80 12.29 12.17 29.09
N ASN A 81 13.35 11.53 28.58
CA ASN A 81 14.36 11.06 29.51
C ASN A 81 15.13 12.31 29.90
N ASP A 82 14.77 12.90 31.03
CA ASP A 82 15.52 14.01 31.62
C ASP A 82 16.98 13.55 31.72
N GLU A 83 17.87 14.18 30.97
CA GLU A 83 19.32 13.90 30.94
C GLU A 83 20.02 14.29 32.27
N ASP A 84 19.25 14.42 33.35
CA ASP A 84 19.64 14.96 34.67
C ASP A 84 19.43 13.93 35.80
N PHE A 85 19.47 12.64 35.49
CA PHE A 85 19.79 11.65 36.52
C PHE A 85 21.30 11.63 36.70
N ASP A 86 21.79 12.44 37.64
CA ASP A 86 23.10 12.23 38.27
C ASP A 86 23.21 10.74 38.58
N GLN A 87 24.19 10.09 37.96
CA GLN A 87 24.45 8.67 38.09
C GLN A 87 24.71 8.39 39.59
N VAL A 88 23.75 7.77 40.28
CA VAL A 88 23.91 7.45 41.69
C VAL A 88 24.88 6.29 41.82
N CYS A 89 26.11 6.67 42.21
CA CYS A 89 27.32 5.93 42.59
C CYS A 89 28.02 5.04 41.56
#